data_AF-A0A8S3BZM0-F1
#
_entry.id   AF-A0A8S3BZM0-F1
#
_cell.length_a   1.000
_cell.length_b   1.000
_cell.length_c   1.000
_cell.angle_alpha   90.00
_cell.angle_beta   90.00
_cell.angle_gamma   90.00
#
_symmetry.space_group_name_H-M   'P 1'
#
loop_
_entity.id
_entity.type
_entity.pdbx_description
1 polymer ?
#
loop_
_entity_poly.entity_id
_entity_poly.type
_entity_poly.pdbx_seq_one_letter_code
_entity_poly.pdbx_strand_id
1 'polypeptide(L)'
;MSNLYLCPDDFWRCPIDLNHQVLAKRFQYHIRRCTIANPHIRRVRCVFNANHLTTPSDLLSHMSTCPDAIDRSTVLIGLSDNSPSQPWIDNCRRSSAPTDWKMFNDVTATEDWDDDIRERREKTAAVK
;
A
#
# COMPACT_ATOMS: atom_id res chain seq x y z
N MET A 1 5.08 -10.02 18.77
CA MET A 1 6.15 -10.39 17.82
C MET A 1 6.25 -9.29 16.77
N SER A 2 7.36 -8.54 16.83
CA SER A 2 7.96 -7.69 15.79
C SER A 2 7.02 -6.92 14.84
N ASN A 3 6.67 -5.71 15.28
CA ASN A 3 6.16 -4.63 14.45
C ASN A 3 7.36 -4.03 13.69
N LEU A 4 7.74 -4.63 12.55
CA LEU A 4 8.72 -4.05 11.63
C LEU A 4 7.91 -3.36 10.52
N TYR A 5 7.66 -2.07 10.70
CA TYR A 5 7.27 -1.19 9.59
C TYR A 5 8.52 -1.00 8.73
N LEU A 6 8.56 -1.73 7.62
CA LEU A 6 9.76 -2.06 6.85
C LEU A 6 10.13 -0.95 5.88
N CYS A 7 11.41 -0.63 5.86
CA CYS A 7 11.96 0.29 4.90
C CYS A 7 11.76 -0.29 3.48
N PRO A 8 11.48 0.53 2.45
CA PRO A 8 11.32 0.07 1.08
C PRO A 8 12.51 -0.76 0.55
N ASP A 9 13.68 -0.57 1.15
CA ASP A 9 14.94 -1.23 0.82
C ASP A 9 15.23 -2.48 1.65
N ASP A 10 14.36 -2.84 2.59
CA ASP A 10 14.49 -4.09 3.35
C ASP A 10 14.18 -5.31 2.48
N PHE A 11 14.78 -6.45 2.78
CA PHE A 11 14.52 -7.72 2.09
C PHE A 11 13.59 -8.61 2.89
N TRP A 12 12.56 -9.14 2.24
CA TRP A 12 11.61 -10.11 2.79
C TRP A 12 11.79 -11.46 2.13
N ARG A 13 11.63 -12.52 2.92
CA ARG A 13 11.61 -13.88 2.42
C ARG A 13 10.22 -14.21 1.87
N CYS A 14 10.16 -14.84 0.71
CA CYS A 14 8.89 -15.26 0.12
C CYS A 14 8.28 -16.43 0.91
N PRO A 15 6.96 -16.42 1.19
CA PRO A 15 6.26 -17.51 1.87
C PRO A 15 5.85 -18.67 0.94
N ILE A 16 6.04 -18.53 -0.38
CA ILE A 16 5.79 -19.58 -1.37
C ILE A 16 7.06 -20.41 -1.59
N ASP A 17 8.21 -19.74 -1.67
CA ASP A 17 9.53 -20.36 -1.83
C ASP A 17 10.55 -19.64 -0.95
N LEU A 18 11.10 -20.38 0.03
CA LEU A 18 12.02 -19.85 1.02
C LEU A 18 13.38 -19.40 0.44
N ASN A 19 13.70 -19.83 -0.79
CA ASN A 19 14.92 -19.43 -1.50
C ASN A 19 14.82 -18.01 -2.07
N HIS A 20 13.61 -17.45 -2.20
CA HIS A 20 13.44 -16.09 -2.68
C HIS A 20 13.57 -15.05 -1.55
N GLN A 21 14.52 -14.13 -1.72
CA GLN A 21 14.63 -12.88 -0.97
C GLN A 21 14.30 -11.71 -1.90
N VAL A 22 13.38 -10.84 -1.46
CA VAL A 22 12.78 -9.81 -2.32
C VAL A 22 12.70 -8.50 -1.56
N LEU A 23 13.09 -7.40 -2.19
CA LEU A 23 12.90 -6.07 -1.63
C LEU A 23 11.43 -5.81 -1.27
N ALA A 24 11.19 -5.19 -0.12
CA ALA A 24 9.86 -4.85 0.38
C ALA A 24 9.03 -4.12 -0.69
N LYS A 25 9.64 -3.13 -1.36
CA LYS A 25 9.03 -2.37 -2.46
C LYS A 25 8.62 -3.20 -3.69
N ARG A 26 9.19 -4.40 -3.87
CA ARG A 26 8.89 -5.32 -4.99
C ARG A 26 8.07 -6.53 -4.56
N PHE A 27 7.78 -6.69 -3.27
CA PHE A 27 7.19 -7.90 -2.72
C PHE A 27 5.82 -8.22 -3.33
N GLN A 28 4.93 -7.24 -3.46
CA GLN A 28 3.59 -7.43 -4.04
C GLN A 28 3.65 -7.95 -5.48
N TYR A 29 4.53 -7.37 -6.29
CA TYR A 29 4.72 -7.78 -7.68
C TYR A 29 5.31 -9.19 -7.75
N HIS A 30 6.32 -9.48 -6.92
CA HIS A 30 6.92 -10.81 -6.82
C HIS A 30 5.88 -11.86 -6.47
N ILE A 31 5.04 -11.63 -5.45
CA ILE A 31 4.02 -12.57 -5.02
C ILE A 31 3.07 -12.94 -6.15
N ARG A 32 2.54 -11.96 -6.92
CA ARG A 32 1.65 -12.27 -8.05
C ARG A 32 2.30 -13.21 -9.06
N ARG A 33 3.56 -12.97 -9.41
CA ARG A 33 4.29 -13.82 -10.37
C ARG A 33 4.66 -15.17 -9.78
N CYS A 34 5.06 -15.20 -8.51
CA CYS A 34 5.44 -16.41 -7.81
C CYS A 34 4.25 -17.36 -7.63
N THR A 35 3.04 -16.83 -7.40
CA THR A 35 1.80 -17.64 -7.37
C THR A 35 1.46 -18.26 -8.73
N ILE A 36 1.71 -17.54 -9.83
CA ILE A 36 1.47 -18.06 -11.18
C ILE A 36 2.49 -19.17 -11.51
N ALA A 37 3.76 -18.99 -11.11
CA ALA A 37 4.81 -19.99 -11.31
C ALA A 37 4.62 -21.24 -10.42
N ASN A 38 3.96 -21.10 -9.27
CA ASN A 38 3.74 -22.19 -8.31
C ASN A 38 2.24 -22.48 -8.11
N PRO A 39 1.51 -22.94 -9.15
CA PRO A 39 0.07 -23.15 -9.08
C PRO A 39 -0.35 -24.28 -8.13
N HIS A 40 0.60 -25.15 -7.76
CA HIS A 40 0.41 -26.24 -6.81
C HIS A 40 0.29 -25.73 -5.35
N ILE A 41 0.81 -24.53 -5.06
CA ILE A 41 0.75 -23.93 -3.72
C ILE A 41 -0.42 -22.95 -3.68
N ARG A 42 -1.54 -23.39 -3.10
CA ARG A 42 -2.73 -22.55 -2.95
C ARG A 42 -2.55 -21.57 -1.79
N ARG A 43 -2.29 -20.30 -2.11
CA ARG A 43 -2.28 -19.19 -1.15
C ARG A 43 -3.39 -18.19 -1.48
N VAL A 44 -3.94 -17.56 -0.44
CA VAL A 44 -4.92 -16.48 -0.54
C VAL A 44 -4.38 -15.23 0.15
N ARG A 45 -4.78 -14.06 -0.34
CA ARG A 45 -4.39 -12.78 0.26
C ARG A 45 -5.29 -12.44 1.44
N CYS A 46 -4.73 -11.83 2.47
CA CYS A 46 -5.51 -11.22 3.53
C CYS A 46 -6.36 -10.06 3.00
N VAL A 47 -7.54 -9.89 3.59
CA VAL A 47 -8.45 -8.78 3.29
C VAL A 47 -7.97 -7.44 3.85
N PHE A 48 -7.17 -7.46 4.92
CA PHE A 48 -6.64 -6.26 5.59
C PHE A 48 -5.31 -5.79 4.98
N ASN A 49 -4.45 -6.72 4.56
CA ASN A 49 -3.14 -6.40 3.98
C ASN A 49 -2.81 -7.34 2.81
N ALA A 50 -2.68 -6.79 1.60
CA ALA A 50 -2.39 -7.57 0.39
C ALA A 50 -1.00 -8.24 0.39
N ASN A 51 -0.11 -7.87 1.32
CA ASN A 51 1.19 -8.51 1.51
C ASN A 51 1.09 -9.82 2.31
N HIS A 52 0.04 -9.98 3.13
CA HIS A 52 -0.16 -11.20 3.89
C HIS A 52 -0.71 -12.31 3.00
N LEU A 53 -0.02 -13.44 3.01
CA LEU A 53 -0.41 -14.65 2.33
C LEU A 53 -0.67 -15.76 3.34
N THR A 54 -1.86 -16.33 3.26
CA THR A 54 -2.29 -17.44 4.11
C THR A 54 -2.83 -18.58 3.25
N THR A 55 -3.17 -19.70 3.87
CA THR A 55 -3.88 -20.80 3.20
C THR A 55 -5.39 -20.51 3.20
N PRO A 56 -6.17 -21.10 2.28
CA PRO A 56 -7.62 -20.92 2.29
C PRO A 56 -8.29 -21.36 3.60
N SER A 57 -7.78 -22.41 4.24
CA SER A 57 -8.29 -22.91 5.53
C SER A 57 -8.00 -21.95 6.67
N ASP A 58 -6.83 -21.32 6.65
CA ASP A 58 -6.36 -20.49 7.77
C ASP A 58 -6.79 -19.03 7.63
N LEU A 59 -7.41 -18.64 6.51
CA LEU A 59 -7.83 -17.26 6.26
C LEU A 59 -8.79 -16.75 7.35
N LEU A 60 -9.77 -17.56 7.76
CA LEU A 60 -10.73 -17.17 8.80
C LEU A 60 -10.05 -16.98 10.16
N SER A 61 -9.15 -17.89 10.54
CA SER A 61 -8.37 -17.76 11.77
C SER A 61 -7.36 -16.60 11.70
N HIS A 62 -6.82 -16.32 10.52
CA HIS A 62 -5.94 -15.18 10.31
C HIS A 62 -6.71 -13.87 10.48
N MET A 63 -7.95 -13.77 9.99
CA MET A 63 -8.75 -12.55 10.10
C MET A 63 -8.99 -12.12 11.55
N SER A 64 -9.13 -13.06 12.49
CA SER A 64 -9.32 -12.73 13.92
C SER A 64 -8.03 -12.34 14.65
N THR A 65 -6.87 -12.64 14.07
CA THR A 65 -5.54 -12.45 14.68
C THR A 65 -4.62 -11.56 13.85
N CYS A 66 -5.13 -10.98 12.76
CA CYS A 66 -4.34 -10.20 11.82
C CYS A 66 -3.85 -8.91 12.50
N PRO A 67 -2.55 -8.62 12.51
CA PRO A 67 -2.03 -7.40 13.14
C PRO A 67 -2.48 -6.12 12.42
N ASP A 68 -2.81 -6.22 11.12
CA ASP A 68 -3.35 -5.12 10.32
C ASP A 68 -4.88 -5.02 10.40
N ALA A 69 -5.56 -5.88 11.16
CA ALA A 69 -6.97 -5.69 11.46
C ALA A 69 -7.09 -4.47 12.37
N ILE A 70 -7.35 -3.30 11.78
CA ILE A 70 -7.63 -2.08 12.54
C ILE A 70 -8.94 -2.33 13.29
N ASP A 71 -8.86 -2.41 14.63
CA ASP A 71 -10.04 -2.49 15.46
C ASP A 71 -10.91 -1.26 15.18
N ARG A 72 -12.16 -1.49 14.79
CA ARG A 72 -13.14 -0.46 14.45
C ARG A 72 -13.34 0.53 15.60
N SER A 73 -13.04 0.13 16.84
CA SER A 73 -13.06 0.99 18.03
C SER A 73 -12.01 2.11 17.99
N THR A 74 -10.87 1.87 17.33
CA THR A 74 -9.73 2.81 17.26
C THR A 74 -10.04 4.03 16.39
N VAL A 75 -10.94 3.90 15.41
CA VAL A 75 -11.33 4.99 14.51
C VAL A 75 -11.98 6.15 15.28
N LEU A 76 -12.59 5.89 16.44
CA LEU A 76 -13.20 6.94 17.27
C LEU A 76 -12.16 7.84 17.98
N ILE A 77 -10.88 7.42 18.04
CA ILE A 77 -9.80 8.15 18.74
C ILE A 77 -9.16 9.22 17.84
N GLY A 78 -9.54 9.31 16.56
CA GLY A 78 -8.99 10.26 15.58
C GLY A 78 -9.48 11.72 15.68
N LEU A 79 -10.30 12.10 16.67
CA LEU A 79 -10.75 13.50 16.88
C LEU A 79 -10.02 14.22 18.02
N SER A 80 -8.88 13.71 18.47
CA SER A 80 -7.98 14.47 19.35
C SER A 80 -6.68 14.72 18.62
N ASP A 81 -6.44 15.98 18.27
CA ASP A 81 -5.21 16.53 17.69
C ASP A 81 -4.03 16.43 18.66
N ASN A 82 -3.68 15.23 19.06
CA ASN A 82 -2.43 14.95 19.74
C ASN A 82 -1.77 13.79 19.02
N SER A 83 -1.30 14.09 17.80
CA SER A 83 -0.48 13.19 17.00
C SER A 83 0.79 12.86 17.81
N PRO A 84 0.94 11.64 18.36
CA PRO A 84 2.21 11.25 18.92
C PRO A 84 3.17 11.21 17.75
N SER A 85 4.26 11.99 17.82
CA SER A 85 5.34 11.97 16.83
C SER A 85 5.69 10.51 16.52
N GLN A 86 5.24 10.03 15.36
CA GLN A 86 5.29 8.62 15.02
C GLN A 86 6.75 8.25 14.74
N PRO A 87 7.44 7.50 15.62
CA PRO A 87 8.87 7.25 15.47
C PRO A 87 9.21 6.33 14.29
N TRP A 88 8.20 5.80 13.58
CA TRP A 88 8.37 4.89 12.46
C TRP A 88 8.44 5.59 11.08
N ILE A 89 8.14 6.89 11.00
CA ILE A 89 8.26 7.64 9.73
C ILE A 89 9.72 8.03 9.43
N ASP A 90 10.62 8.00 10.43
CA ASP A 90 11.94 8.59 10.29
C ASP A 90 13.03 7.68 9.71
N ASN A 91 12.84 6.36 9.66
CA ASN A 91 13.94 5.45 9.31
C ASN A 91 14.13 5.21 7.80
N CYS A 92 13.23 5.71 6.94
CA CYS A 92 13.42 5.70 5.48
C CYS A 92 14.09 6.98 4.96
N ARG A 93 14.56 7.87 5.85
CA ARG A 93 15.12 9.18 5.51
C ARG A 93 16.60 9.11 5.13
N ARG A 94 16.92 8.32 4.11
CA ARG A 94 18.19 8.47 3.37
C ARG A 94 18.07 8.22 1.87
N SER A 95 16.90 8.49 1.32
CA SER A 95 16.82 9.04 -0.02
C SER A 95 16.59 10.54 0.18
N SER A 96 17.53 11.37 -0.22
CA SER A 96 17.38 12.83 -0.22
C SER A 96 16.27 13.23 -1.19
N ALA A 97 15.01 13.02 -0.78
CA ALA A 97 13.86 13.63 -1.41
C ALA A 97 13.99 15.14 -1.14
N PRO A 98 13.93 16.00 -2.17
CA PRO A 98 13.92 17.43 -1.97
C PRO A 98 12.75 17.80 -1.07
N THR A 99 13.03 18.30 0.13
CA THR A 99 12.02 18.87 1.04
C THR A 99 11.52 20.23 0.57
N ASP A 100 12.02 20.74 -0.56
CA ASP A 100 11.55 21.95 -1.18
C ASP A 100 10.34 21.64 -2.05
N TRP A 101 9.15 21.92 -1.52
CA TRP A 101 7.88 21.88 -2.25
C TRP A 101 7.92 22.72 -3.53
N LYS A 102 8.85 23.68 -3.65
CA LYS A 102 9.03 24.45 -4.89
C LYS A 102 9.55 23.62 -6.06
N MET A 103 10.20 22.46 -5.84
CA MET A 103 10.60 21.56 -6.92
C MET A 103 9.44 20.73 -7.48
N PHE A 104 8.31 20.62 -6.78
CA PHE A 104 7.09 19.98 -7.28
C PHE A 104 6.19 20.93 -8.09
N ASN A 105 6.48 22.23 -8.07
CA ASN A 105 5.68 23.25 -8.76
C ASN A 105 6.14 23.56 -10.18
N ASP A 106 7.20 22.92 -10.68
CA ASP A 106 7.50 22.93 -12.11
C ASP A 106 6.64 21.88 -12.84
N VAL A 107 5.33 21.98 -12.63
CA VAL A 107 4.33 21.29 -13.46
C VAL A 107 4.27 22.09 -14.75
N THR A 108 5.15 21.78 -15.70
CA THR A 108 5.00 22.20 -17.09
C THR A 108 3.89 21.42 -17.80
N ALA A 109 3.11 20.61 -17.07
CA ALA A 109 1.98 19.90 -17.63
C ALA A 109 0.90 20.93 -17.97
N THR A 110 0.80 21.25 -19.26
CA THR A 110 -0.24 22.09 -19.85
C THR A 110 -1.59 21.40 -19.95
N GLU A 111 -1.69 20.16 -19.44
CA GLU A 111 -2.90 19.34 -19.50
C GLU A 111 -3.70 19.50 -18.21
N ASP A 112 -4.72 20.36 -18.27
CA ASP A 112 -5.74 20.51 -17.23
C ASP A 112 -6.87 19.50 -17.47
N TRP A 113 -6.92 18.44 -16.66
CA TRP A 113 -7.96 17.42 -16.75
C TRP A 113 -9.35 17.97 -16.37
N ASP A 114 -9.44 19.16 -15.75
CA ASP A 114 -10.71 19.82 -15.45
C ASP A 114 -11.37 20.41 -16.71
N ASP A 115 -10.59 20.70 -17.76
CA ASP A 115 -11.10 21.21 -19.04
C ASP A 115 -11.94 20.19 -19.80
N ASP A 116 -11.49 18.93 -19.85
CA ASP A 116 -12.23 17.82 -20.47
C ASP A 116 -13.59 17.59 -19.80
N ILE A 117 -13.65 17.75 -18.48
CA ILE A 117 -14.87 17.62 -17.69
C ILE A 117 -15.82 18.78 -17.98
N ARG A 118 -15.30 20.01 -18.06
CA ARG A 118 -16.06 21.21 -18.41
C ARG A 118 -16.66 21.12 -19.81
N GLU A 119 -15.85 20.75 -20.81
CA GLU A 119 -16.29 20.62 -22.19
C GLU A 119 -17.37 19.53 -22.35
N ARG A 120 -17.22 18.41 -21.63
CA ARG A 120 -18.22 17.34 -21.63
C ARG A 120 -19.55 17.82 -21.01
N ARG A 121 -19.51 18.62 -19.94
CA ARG A 121 -20.71 19.21 -19.31
C ARG A 121 -21.41 20.18 -20.25
N GLU A 122 -20.65 21.05 -20.91
CA GLU A 122 -21.18 22.03 -21.88
C GLU A 122 -21.81 21.34 -23.10
N LYS A 123 -21.16 20.31 -23.65
CA LYS A 123 -21.72 19.48 -24.74
C LYS A 123 -23.01 18.78 -24.33
N THR A 124 -23.12 18.29 -23.09
CA THR A 124 -24.37 17.70 -22.60
C THR A 124 -25.48 18.71 -22.33
N ALA A 125 -25.13 19.97 -22.03
CA ALA A 125 -26.09 21.05 -21.80
C ALA A 125 -26.65 21.63 -23.11
N ALA A 126 -25.87 21.58 -24.21
CA ALA A 126 -26.27 22.08 -25.53
C ALA A 126 -27.20 21.15 -26.32
N VAL A 127 -27.53 19.96 -25.80
CA VAL A 127 -28.40 18.95 -26.44
C VAL A 127 -29.85 19.02 -25.91
N LYS A 128 -30.21 20.09 -25.19
CA LYS A 128 -31.58 20.42 -24.77
C LYS A 128 -32.09 21.65 -25.49
#